data_AF-A0A099J2X9-F1
#
_entry.id   AF-A0A099J2X9-F1
#
_cell.length_a   1.000
_cell.length_b   1.000
_cell.length_c   1.000
_cell.angle_alpha   90.00
_cell.angle_beta   90.00
_cell.angle_gamma   90.00
#
_symmetry.space_group_name_H-M   'P 1'
#
loop_
_entity.id
_entity.type
_entity.pdbx_description
1 polymer ?
#
loop_
_entity_poly.entity_id
_entity_poly.type
_entity_poly.pdbx_seq_one_letter_code
_entity_poly.pdbx_strand_id
1 'polypeptide(L)' 'MGLLHATLPYTHTDDHFIDGIWRRSTGPGRTEVTNPATGEVWGSVPQASIADLDAAVVAARR' A
#
# COMPACT_ATOMS: atom_id res chain seq x y z
N MET A 1 5.25 26.67 1.81
CA MET A 1 3.81 26.39 1.77
C MET A 1 3.59 24.97 2.24
N GLY A 2 3.20 24.80 3.51
CA GLY A 2 2.97 23.48 4.08
C GLY A 2 1.74 22.84 3.44
N LEU A 3 1.94 21.70 2.76
CA LEU A 3 0.84 20.87 2.30
C LEU A 3 0.06 20.42 3.55
N LEU A 4 -1.19 20.86 3.65
CA LEU A 4 -2.15 20.35 4.61
C LEU A 4 -2.35 18.86 4.30
N HIS A 5 -1.64 17.98 5.00
CA HIS A 5 -1.95 16.56 4.95
C HIS A 5 -3.30 16.37 5.64
N ALA A 6 -4.34 16.06 4.87
CA ALA A 6 -5.63 15.69 5.41
C ALA A 6 -5.46 14.44 6.29
N THR A 7 -5.88 14.50 7.56
CA THR A 7 -5.95 13.32 8.43
C THR A 7 -7.17 12.50 8.02
N LEU A 8 -6.99 11.66 7.01
CA LEU A 8 -8.02 10.74 6.53
C LEU A 8 -7.99 9.48 7.41
N PRO A 9 -9.15 8.88 7.78
CA PRO A 9 -9.22 7.73 8.69
C PRO A 9 -8.80 6.41 8.02
N TYR A 10 -7.82 6.46 7.10
CA TYR A 10 -7.33 5.28 6.41
C TYR A 10 -6.27 4.59 7.27
N THR A 11 -6.55 3.34 7.62
CA THR A 11 -5.57 2.45 8.24
C THR A 11 -4.89 1.59 7.17
N HIS A 12 -3.75 1.01 7.50
CA HIS A 12 -3.05 0.01 6.66
C HIS A 12 -2.58 0.52 5.29
N THR A 13 -2.36 1.82 5.16
CA THR A 13 -1.87 2.42 3.90
C THR A 13 -0.44 1.99 3.55
N ASP A 14 0.30 1.36 4.47
CA ASP A 14 1.65 0.81 4.27
C ASP A 14 1.67 -0.73 4.16
N ASP A 15 0.51 -1.38 4.20
CA ASP A 15 0.41 -2.82 4.42
C ASP A 15 -0.14 -3.57 3.20
N HIS A 16 0.23 -4.84 3.10
CA HIS A 16 -0.43 -5.86 2.29
C HIS A 16 -1.26 -6.76 3.20
N PHE A 17 -2.45 -7.18 2.74
CA PHE A 17 -3.27 -8.13 3.47
C PHE A 17 -2.96 -9.57 3.02
N ILE A 18 -2.28 -10.33 3.87
CA ILE A 18 -1.77 -11.67 3.55
C ILE A 18 -2.03 -12.58 4.74
N ASP A 19 -2.60 -13.76 4.50
CA ASP A 19 -2.87 -14.77 5.54
C ASP A 19 -3.81 -14.25 6.65
N GLY A 20 -4.83 -13.47 6.26
CA GLY A 20 -5.82 -12.92 7.19
C GLY A 20 -5.33 -11.75 8.05
N ILE A 21 -4.12 -11.25 7.82
CA ILE A 21 -3.54 -10.15 8.60
C ILE A 21 -2.98 -9.03 7.72
N TRP A 22 -3.02 -7.80 8.21
CA TRP A 22 -2.32 -6.66 7.63
C TRP A 22 -0.84 -6.73 7.98
N ARG A 23 0.03 -6.69 6.97
CA ARG A 23 1.49 -6.80 7.11
C ARG A 23 2.15 -5.66 6.37
N ARG A 24 2.97 -4.86 7.07
CA ARG A 24 3.78 -3.81 6.43
C ARG A 24 4.60 -4.40 5.28
N SER A 25 4.58 -3.74 4.13
CA SER A 25 5.39 -4.18 2.99
C SER A 25 6.87 -4.25 3.37
N THR A 26 7.55 -5.28 2.88
CA THR A 26 8.98 -5.48 3.12
C THR A 26 9.86 -4.65 2.18
N GLY A 27 9.29 -4.07 1.12
CA GLY A 27 9.98 -3.21 0.16
C GLY A 27 9.78 -1.71 0.45
N PRO A 28 10.72 -0.84 0.04
CA PRO A 28 10.58 0.61 0.21
C PRO A 28 9.76 1.29 -0.91
N GLY A 29 9.46 0.57 -1.99
CA GLY A 29 8.80 1.11 -3.19
C GLY A 29 7.33 1.47 -2.95
N ARG A 30 6.85 2.50 -3.64
CA ARG A 30 5.45 2.95 -3.59
C ARG A 30 4.94 3.32 -4.97
N THR A 31 3.65 3.08 -5.19
CA THR A 31 2.94 3.47 -6.41
C THR A 31 2.02 4.64 -6.09
N GLU A 32 2.19 5.76 -6.79
CA GLU A 32 1.30 6.92 -6.68
C GLU A 32 -0.09 6.60 -7.23
N VAL A 33 -1.12 7.11 -6.55
CA VAL A 33 -2.50 7.01 -6.99
C VAL A 33 -2.96 8.39 -7.44
N THR A 34 -3.33 8.49 -8.70
CA THR A 34 -3.77 9.74 -9.34
C THR A 34 -5.29 9.82 -9.36
N ASN A 35 -5.84 10.99 -9.02
CA ASN A 35 -7.25 11.27 -9.17
C ASN A 35 -7.59 11.46 -10.66
N PRO A 36 -8.43 10.61 -11.27
CA PRO A 36 -8.71 10.70 -12.70
C PRO A 36 -9.49 11.96 -13.10
N ALA A 37 -10.18 12.63 -12.17
CA ALA A 37 -10.92 13.85 -12.45
C ALA A 37 -10.05 15.12 -12.47
N THR A 38 -8.92 15.12 -11.76
CA THR A 38 -8.03 16.30 -11.64
C THR A 38 -6.63 16.09 -12.20
N GLY A 39 -6.20 14.84 -12.34
CA GLY A 39 -4.82 14.48 -12.71
C GLY A 39 -3.82 14.62 -11.57
N GLU A 40 -4.25 14.99 -10.36
CA GLU A 40 -3.38 15.18 -9.20
C GLU A 40 -3.15 13.87 -8.43
N VAL A 41 -1.96 13.69 -7.87
CA VAL A 41 -1.67 12.58 -6.96
C VAL A 41 -2.36 12.84 -5.62
N TRP A 42 -3.21 11.91 -5.19
CA TRP A 42 -3.96 12.03 -3.93
C TRP A 42 -3.45 11.09 -2.84
N GLY A 43 -2.57 10.14 -3.18
CA GLY A 43 -1.97 9.21 -2.24
C GLY A 43 -1.01 8.25 -2.90
N SER A 44 -0.57 7.23 -2.16
CA SER A 44 0.23 6.13 -2.70
C SER A 44 -0.06 4.83 -1.95
N VAL A 45 0.25 3.69 -2.57
CA VAL A 45 0.17 2.33 -1.99
C VAL A 45 1.56 1.67 -2.02
N PRO A 46 1.88 0.72 -1.13
CA PRO A 46 3.17 0.05 -1.17
C PRO A 46 3.28 -0.83 -2.43
N GLN A 47 4.46 -0.84 -3.04
CA GLN A 47 4.79 -1.79 -4.10
C GLN A 47 5.22 -3.11 -3.45
N ALA A 48 4.53 -4.20 -3.78
CA ALA A 48 4.88 -5.52 -3.25
C ALA A 48 6.31 -5.91 -3.65
N SER A 49 7.10 -6.33 -2.66
CA SER A 49 8.39 -6.97 -2.90
C SER A 49 8.21 -8.44 -3.32
N ILE A 50 9.31 -9.08 -3.76
CA ILE A 50 9.31 -10.53 -4.00
C ILE A 50 8.96 -11.30 -2.72
N ALA A 51 9.44 -10.86 -1.55
CA ALA A 51 9.15 -11.52 -0.27
C ALA A 51 7.67 -11.39 0.14
N ASP A 52 7.04 -10.24 -0.18
CA ASP A 52 5.60 -10.05 0.04
C ASP A 52 4.80 -11.02 -0.85
N LEU A 53 5.19 -11.16 -2.13
CA LEU A 53 4.58 -12.09 -3.08
C LEU A 53 4.74 -13.55 -2.62
N ASP A 54 5.94 -13.95 -2.22
CA ASP A 54 6.21 -15.31 -1.75
C ASP A 54 5.36 -15.66 -0.52
N ALA A 55 5.23 -14.72 0.44
CA ALA A 55 4.38 -14.91 1.60
C ALA A 55 2.90 -15.10 1.21
N ALA A 56 2.41 -14.32 0.24
CA ALA A 56 1.05 -14.46 -0.27
C ALA A 56 0.81 -15.81 -0.95
N VAL A 57 1.75 -16.26 -1.79
CA VAL A 57 1.68 -17.56 -2.48
C VAL A 57 1.73 -18.72 -1.48
N VAL A 58 2.59 -18.65 -0.47
CA VAL A 58 2.66 -19.68 0.58
C VAL A 58 1.36 -19.76 1.38
N ALA A 59 0.77 -18.62 1.75
CA ALA A 59 -0.50 -18.59 2.48
C ALA A 59 -1.63 -19.23 1.65
N ALA A 60 -1.71 -18.91 0.35
CA ALA A 60 -2.74 -19.43 -0.54
C ALA A 60 -2.67 -20.95 -0.81
N ARG A 61 -1.53 -21.60 -0.52
CA ARG A 61 -1.31 -23.03 -0.77
C ARG A 61 -1.65 -23.95 0.42
N ARG A 62 -1.97 -23.38 1.58
CA ARG A 62 -2.31 -24.14 2.79
C ARG A 62 -3.80 -24.43 2.84
#